data_AF-H3GDC8-F1
#
_entry.id   AF-H3GDC8-F1
#
_cell.length_a   1.000
_cell.length_b   1.000
_cell.length_c   1.000
_cell.angle_alpha   90.00
_cell.angle_beta   90.00
_cell.angle_gamma   90.00
#
_symmetry.space_group_name_H-M   'P 1'
#
loop_
_entity.id
_entity.type
_entity.pdbx_description
1 polymer ?
#
loop_
_entity_poly.entity_id
_entity_poly.type
_entity_poly.pdbx_seq_one_letter_code
_entity_poly.pdbx_strand_id
1 'polypeptide(L)'
;MAMQGPEFLPQSTSLTPLVRGEARPLLAQSYGVKVTSAAFSASFLAAAATMLALDVVNIAATVTTIVLLFSPSPDFRRIRAQKSTGEVRILPVLMLGVNCYTWAVYGFLNETYFPVMSINALGAVTSLGFSVVFYRWSSDRASLHKTGAAVALWVALVLLFVVLCRTDVISLAADVQEKVVGYVAVAINVCLYASPLQTMTLVLRTKSAASLPATMCCVNLVNGSLWVLYGILADDMFVLSPNALGVALSVVQVALCVKFRHSGRVEAQDDVVDTKCEALILSPVDGVALDVVKSPVYEPVRSPV
;
A
#
# COMPACT_ATOMS: atom_id res chain seq x y z
N MET A 1 -5.12 -77.99 -88.60
CA MET A 1 -5.86 -76.70 -88.57
C MET A 1 -5.17 -75.85 -87.51
N ALA A 2 -4.23 -75.00 -87.95
CA ALA A 2 -3.46 -74.05 -87.13
C ALA A 2 -4.37 -72.88 -86.68
N MET A 3 -4.17 -72.15 -85.57
CA MET A 3 -3.08 -71.21 -85.25
C MET A 3 -3.15 -70.88 -83.73
N GLN A 4 -2.08 -71.12 -82.94
CA GLN A 4 -1.14 -70.14 -82.33
C GLN A 4 -1.65 -69.27 -81.15
N GLY A 5 -0.92 -69.34 -80.02
CA GLY A 5 -1.10 -68.57 -78.77
C GLY A 5 -0.68 -67.08 -78.84
N PRO A 6 -0.51 -66.39 -77.70
CA PRO A 6 0.51 -66.74 -76.71
C PRO A 6 0.11 -66.66 -75.21
N GLU A 7 0.95 -67.32 -74.39
CA GLU A 7 1.13 -67.15 -72.95
C GLU A 7 1.57 -65.73 -72.56
N PHE A 8 1.10 -65.25 -71.39
CA PHE A 8 1.86 -64.38 -70.48
C PHE A 8 1.42 -64.64 -69.02
N LEU A 9 2.38 -64.97 -68.16
CA LEU A 9 2.29 -65.05 -66.68
C LEU A 9 2.46 -63.64 -66.03
N PRO A 10 2.47 -63.45 -64.70
CA PRO A 10 1.38 -62.83 -63.93
C PRO A 10 1.76 -61.43 -63.36
N GLN A 11 0.79 -60.61 -62.94
CA GLN A 11 1.07 -59.44 -62.10
C GLN A 11 0.34 -59.49 -60.76
N SER A 12 1.15 -59.71 -59.72
CA SER A 12 1.11 -59.13 -58.37
C SER A 12 -0.24 -58.89 -57.70
N THR A 13 -0.52 -59.76 -56.72
CA THR A 13 -0.90 -59.44 -55.33
C THR A 13 -1.44 -58.02 -55.08
N SER A 14 -2.76 -57.89 -54.94
CA SER A 14 -3.36 -56.78 -54.19
C SER A 14 -4.15 -57.35 -53.01
N LEU A 15 -3.51 -57.26 -51.84
CA LEU A 15 -4.17 -57.40 -50.55
C LEU A 15 -5.35 -56.43 -50.48
N THR A 16 -6.56 -56.96 -50.30
CA THR A 16 -7.70 -56.24 -49.74
C THR A 16 -7.32 -55.61 -48.39
N PRO A 17 -7.37 -54.28 -48.21
CA PRO A 17 -7.36 -53.66 -46.90
C PRO A 17 -8.80 -53.34 -46.53
N LEU A 18 -9.55 -54.33 -46.04
CA LEU A 18 -10.82 -54.05 -45.36
C LEU A 18 -10.51 -53.71 -43.89
N VAL A 19 -11.13 -52.62 -43.42
CA VAL A 19 -11.15 -52.10 -42.04
C VAL A 19 -9.95 -51.22 -41.61
N ARG A 20 -9.76 -50.06 -42.26
CA ARG A 20 -8.94 -48.93 -41.71
C ARG A 20 -9.65 -47.56 -41.74
N GLY A 21 -10.91 -47.51 -42.19
CA GLY A 21 -11.64 -46.25 -42.44
C GLY A 21 -12.45 -45.70 -41.27
N GLU A 22 -13.03 -46.54 -40.42
CA GLU A 22 -14.08 -46.09 -39.48
C GLU A 22 -13.60 -45.71 -38.07
N ALA A 23 -12.43 -46.15 -37.63
CA ALA A 23 -11.91 -45.81 -36.29
C ALA A 23 -11.29 -44.41 -36.20
N ARG A 24 -10.85 -43.83 -37.34
CA ARG A 24 -10.20 -42.51 -37.40
C ARG A 24 -11.14 -41.35 -37.01
N PRO A 25 -12.39 -41.25 -37.50
CA PRO A 25 -13.29 -40.17 -37.11
C PRO A 25 -13.69 -40.23 -35.63
N LEU A 26 -13.92 -41.43 -35.08
CA LEU A 26 -14.29 -41.60 -33.67
C LEU A 26 -13.14 -41.26 -32.71
N LEU A 27 -11.90 -41.62 -33.06
CA LEU A 27 -10.72 -41.24 -32.27
C LEU A 27 -10.44 -39.74 -32.36
N ALA A 28 -10.59 -39.11 -33.53
CA ALA A 28 -10.42 -37.66 -33.67
C ALA A 28 -11.50 -36.88 -32.91
N GLN A 29 -12.75 -37.35 -32.93
CA GLN A 29 -13.85 -36.76 -32.16
C GLN A 29 -13.68 -36.97 -30.66
N SER A 30 -13.31 -38.17 -30.20
CA SER A 30 -13.05 -38.45 -28.78
C SER A 30 -11.83 -37.69 -28.26
N TYR A 31 -10.76 -37.59 -29.05
CA TYR A 31 -9.58 -36.81 -28.71
C TYR A 31 -9.89 -35.32 -28.67
N GLY A 32 -10.65 -34.80 -29.65
CA GLY A 32 -11.14 -33.42 -29.65
C GLY A 32 -11.98 -33.10 -28.41
N VAL A 33 -12.92 -33.98 -28.04
CA VAL A 33 -13.76 -33.84 -26.83
C VAL A 33 -12.92 -33.91 -25.54
N LYS A 34 -11.90 -34.77 -25.47
CA LYS A 34 -10.99 -34.85 -24.32
C LYS A 34 -10.10 -33.62 -24.19
N VAL A 35 -9.59 -33.09 -25.31
CA VAL A 35 -8.76 -31.87 -25.33
C VAL A 35 -9.59 -30.65 -24.96
N THR A 36 -10.81 -30.50 -25.47
CA THR A 36 -11.69 -29.39 -25.07
C THR A 36 -12.14 -29.51 -23.61
N SER A 37 -12.42 -30.73 -23.13
CA SER A 37 -12.74 -30.98 -21.72
C SER A 37 -11.57 -30.69 -20.79
N ALA A 38 -10.34 -31.10 -21.15
CA ALA A 38 -9.14 -30.82 -20.39
C ALA A 38 -8.79 -29.32 -20.39
N ALA A 39 -8.91 -28.64 -21.53
CA ALA A 39 -8.71 -27.20 -21.64
C ALA A 39 -9.75 -26.43 -20.82
N PHE A 40 -11.02 -26.83 -20.87
CA PHE A 40 -12.08 -26.25 -20.05
C PHE A 40 -11.82 -26.47 -18.56
N SER A 41 -11.41 -27.68 -18.17
CA SER A 41 -11.06 -28.00 -16.77
C SER A 41 -9.85 -27.21 -16.29
N ALA A 42 -8.82 -27.03 -17.12
CA ALA A 42 -7.65 -26.23 -16.81
C ALA A 42 -7.99 -24.74 -16.67
N SER A 43 -8.79 -24.18 -17.59
CA SER A 43 -9.28 -22.80 -17.50
C SER A 43 -10.17 -22.57 -16.27
N PHE A 44 -11.01 -23.54 -15.91
CA PHE A 44 -11.83 -23.51 -14.70
C PHE A 44 -10.97 -23.55 -13.43
N LEU A 45 -9.98 -24.44 -13.37
CA LEU A 45 -9.03 -24.52 -12.25
C LEU A 45 -8.20 -23.25 -12.12
N ALA A 46 -7.75 -22.67 -13.24
CA ALA A 46 -7.03 -21.40 -13.24
C ALA A 46 -7.92 -20.26 -12.73
N ALA A 47 -9.17 -20.17 -13.18
CA ALA A 47 -10.12 -19.17 -12.69
C ALA A 47 -10.39 -19.34 -11.19
N ALA A 48 -10.62 -20.58 -10.73
CA ALA A 48 -10.83 -20.88 -9.31
C ALA A 48 -9.61 -20.51 -8.44
N ALA A 49 -8.40 -20.79 -8.93
CA ALA A 49 -7.16 -20.41 -8.26
C ALA A 49 -7.00 -18.89 -8.15
N THR A 50 -7.32 -18.14 -9.22
CA THR A 50 -7.30 -16.67 -9.23
C THR A 50 -8.32 -16.09 -8.25
N MET A 51 -9.54 -16.63 -8.19
CA MET A 51 -10.56 -16.19 -7.24
C MET A 51 -10.14 -16.43 -5.79
N LEU A 52 -9.60 -17.62 -5.49
CA LEU A 52 -9.07 -17.94 -4.16
C LEU A 52 -7.90 -17.01 -3.77
N ALA A 53 -6.98 -16.76 -4.71
CA ALA A 53 -5.87 -15.86 -4.49
C ALA A 53 -6.35 -14.43 -4.20
N LEU A 54 -7.34 -13.95 -4.94
CA LEU A 54 -7.95 -12.64 -4.74
C LEU A 54 -8.60 -12.54 -3.35
N ASP A 55 -9.32 -13.55 -2.89
CA ASP A 55 -9.93 -13.58 -1.55
C ASP A 55 -8.89 -13.49 -0.43
N VAL A 56 -7.81 -14.28 -0.53
CA VAL A 56 -6.71 -14.25 0.44
C VAL A 56 -6.05 -12.87 0.47
N VAL A 57 -5.81 -12.28 -0.70
CA VAL A 57 -5.22 -10.94 -0.83
C VAL A 57 -6.15 -9.88 -0.27
N ASN A 58 -7.45 -9.95 -0.54
CA ASN A 58 -8.45 -9.03 -0.01
C ASN A 58 -8.46 -9.01 1.52
N ILE A 59 -8.46 -10.20 2.14
CA ILE A 59 -8.44 -10.33 3.60
C ILE A 59 -7.12 -9.80 4.16
N ALA A 60 -5.98 -10.21 3.58
CA ALA A 60 -4.67 -9.79 4.04
C ALA A 60 -4.49 -8.26 3.93
N ALA A 61 -4.82 -7.66 2.79
CA ALA A 61 -4.73 -6.22 2.54
C ALA A 61 -5.65 -5.43 3.49
N THR A 62 -6.85 -5.96 3.76
CA THR A 62 -7.78 -5.36 4.71
C THR A 62 -7.19 -5.35 6.11
N VAL A 63 -6.67 -6.49 6.60
CA VAL A 63 -6.08 -6.60 7.94
C VAL A 63 -4.88 -5.66 8.09
N THR A 64 -3.98 -5.62 7.12
CA THR A 64 -2.82 -4.72 7.17
C THR A 64 -3.24 -3.26 7.13
N THR A 65 -4.25 -2.91 6.33
CA THR A 65 -4.77 -1.54 6.25
C THR A 65 -5.43 -1.13 7.56
N ILE A 66 -6.19 -2.01 8.22
CA ILE A 66 -6.77 -1.74 9.55
C ILE A 66 -5.66 -1.39 10.56
N VAL A 67 -4.58 -2.18 10.59
CA VAL A 67 -3.44 -1.89 11.48
C VAL A 67 -2.86 -0.49 11.21
N LEU A 68 -2.72 -0.11 9.94
CA LEU A 68 -2.23 1.21 9.55
C LEU A 68 -3.21 2.34 9.91
N LEU A 69 -4.52 2.14 9.74
CA LEU A 69 -5.55 3.11 10.09
C LEU A 69 -5.56 3.44 11.58
N PHE A 70 -5.31 2.45 12.44
CA PHE A 70 -5.24 2.65 13.89
C PHE A 70 -3.84 3.05 14.40
N SER A 71 -2.85 3.14 13.52
CA SER A 71 -1.48 3.53 13.91
C SER A 71 -1.36 4.89 14.61
N PRO A 72 -2.18 5.93 14.31
CA PRO A 72 -2.13 7.20 15.05
C PRO A 72 -2.75 7.12 16.45
N SER A 73 -3.41 6.01 16.81
CA SER A 73 -4.14 5.90 18.08
C SER A 73 -3.30 6.19 19.35
N PRO A 74 -2.00 5.83 19.45
CA PRO A 74 -1.19 6.19 20.63
C PRO A 74 -1.01 7.70 20.78
N ASP A 75 -0.83 8.41 19.66
CA ASP A 75 -0.66 9.87 19.66
C ASP A 75 -1.95 10.58 20.11
N PHE A 76 -3.10 10.11 19.63
CA PHE A 76 -4.40 10.66 20.03
C PHE A 76 -4.77 10.33 21.47
N ARG A 77 -4.33 9.17 21.99
CA ARG A 77 -4.43 8.86 23.42
C ARG A 77 -3.59 9.81 24.27
N ARG A 78 -2.38 10.15 23.82
CA ARG A 78 -1.52 11.16 24.47
C ARG A 78 -2.16 12.54 24.47
N ILE A 79 -2.73 12.99 23.36
CA ILE A 79 -3.46 14.28 23.28
C ILE A 79 -4.59 14.33 24.30
N ARG A 80 -5.39 13.26 24.39
CA ARG A 80 -6.48 13.18 25.37
C ARG A 80 -5.97 13.19 26.82
N ALA A 81 -4.87 12.51 27.12
CA ALA A 81 -4.28 12.48 28.46
C ALA A 81 -3.68 13.84 28.85
N GLN A 82 -2.97 14.50 27.93
CA GLN A 82 -2.31 15.78 28.15
C GLN A 82 -3.26 16.98 28.02
N LYS A 83 -4.48 16.77 27.52
CA LYS A 83 -5.49 17.80 27.21
C LYS A 83 -4.96 18.94 26.34
N SER A 84 -3.93 18.66 25.53
CA SER A 84 -3.26 19.61 24.65
C SER A 84 -2.79 18.86 23.40
N THR A 85 -2.86 19.52 22.25
CA THR A 85 -2.43 18.96 20.95
C THR A 85 -0.91 18.90 20.79
N GLY A 86 -0.16 19.65 21.61
CA GLY A 86 1.30 19.74 21.49
C GLY A 86 1.73 20.15 20.08
N GLU A 87 2.80 19.51 19.56
CA GLU A 87 3.34 19.73 18.21
C GLU A 87 2.67 18.85 17.12
N VAL A 88 1.65 18.06 17.50
CA VAL A 88 1.00 17.13 16.54
C VAL A 88 0.20 17.93 15.52
N ARG A 89 0.53 17.71 14.24
CA ARG A 89 -0.19 18.33 13.12
C ARG A 89 -1.38 17.45 12.72
N ILE A 90 -2.58 18.03 12.64
CA ILE A 90 -3.79 17.32 12.19
C ILE A 90 -3.82 17.08 10.67
N LEU A 91 -3.07 17.88 9.91
CA LEU A 91 -3.14 17.89 8.44
C LEU A 91 -2.97 16.50 7.80
N PRO A 92 -2.02 15.64 8.21
CA PRO A 92 -1.89 14.29 7.66
C PRO A 92 -3.14 13.42 7.87
N VAL A 93 -3.80 13.56 9.04
CA VAL A 93 -5.04 12.81 9.35
C VAL A 93 -6.20 13.28 8.47
N LEU A 94 -6.32 14.59 8.25
CA LEU A 94 -7.35 15.14 7.37
C LEU A 94 -7.11 14.76 5.90
N MET A 95 -5.86 14.83 5.42
CA MET A 95 -5.51 14.41 4.07
C MET A 95 -5.76 12.91 3.84
N LEU A 96 -5.42 12.07 4.82
CA LEU A 96 -5.73 10.65 4.79
C LEU A 96 -7.25 10.42 4.78
N GLY A 97 -8.01 11.16 5.58
CA GLY A 97 -9.48 11.10 5.57
C GLY A 97 -10.11 11.47 4.23
N VAL A 98 -9.60 12.53 3.58
CA VAL A 98 -10.02 12.94 2.23
C VAL A 98 -9.73 11.84 1.21
N ASN A 99 -8.53 11.26 1.25
CA ASN A 99 -8.13 10.16 0.38
C ASN A 99 -9.03 8.92 0.57
N CYS A 100 -9.21 8.48 1.82
CA CYS A 100 -10.09 7.38 2.16
C CYS A 100 -11.54 7.65 1.69
N TYR A 101 -12.06 8.86 1.88
CA TYR A 101 -13.41 9.19 1.42
C TYR A 101 -13.53 9.09 -0.12
N THR A 102 -12.57 9.64 -0.86
CA THR A 102 -12.58 9.57 -2.33
C THR A 102 -12.43 8.11 -2.83
N TRP A 103 -11.59 7.30 -2.19
CA TRP A 103 -11.48 5.87 -2.50
C TRP A 103 -12.73 5.06 -2.14
N ALA A 104 -13.44 5.43 -1.08
CA ALA A 104 -14.71 4.80 -0.75
C ALA A 104 -15.76 5.08 -1.84
N VAL A 105 -15.81 6.31 -2.35
CA VAL A 105 -16.68 6.67 -3.49
C VAL A 105 -16.25 5.94 -4.76
N TYR A 106 -14.95 5.84 -5.03
CA TYR A 106 -14.43 5.04 -6.15
C TYR A 106 -14.92 3.58 -6.05
N GLY A 107 -14.73 2.92 -4.91
CA GLY A 107 -15.18 1.54 -4.71
C GLY A 107 -16.70 1.38 -4.82
N PHE A 108 -17.48 2.41 -4.44
CA PHE A 108 -18.93 2.41 -4.63
C PHE A 108 -19.34 2.53 -6.12
N LEU A 109 -18.60 3.31 -6.92
CA LEU A 109 -18.86 3.48 -8.35
C LEU A 109 -18.37 2.28 -9.17
N ASN A 110 -17.24 1.68 -8.78
CA ASN A 110 -16.66 0.48 -9.40
C ASN A 110 -17.29 -0.84 -8.86
N GLU A 111 -18.42 -0.75 -8.15
CA GLU A 111 -19.14 -1.89 -7.53
C GLU A 111 -18.26 -2.83 -6.66
N THR A 112 -17.10 -2.34 -6.23
CA THR A 112 -16.10 -3.06 -5.44
C THR A 112 -16.31 -2.76 -3.97
N TYR A 113 -17.37 -3.34 -3.41
CA TYR A 113 -17.76 -3.11 -2.01
C TYR A 113 -16.71 -3.61 -1.01
N PHE A 114 -16.10 -4.77 -1.30
CA PHE A 114 -15.03 -5.35 -0.52
C PHE A 114 -13.83 -5.69 -1.42
N PRO A 115 -12.58 -5.36 -1.04
CA PRO A 115 -12.19 -4.65 0.18
C PRO A 115 -12.23 -3.11 0.03
N VAL A 116 -12.12 -2.58 -1.20
CA VAL A 116 -11.83 -1.17 -1.49
C VAL A 116 -12.80 -0.21 -0.82
N MET A 117 -14.12 -0.31 -1.06
CA MET A 117 -15.07 0.61 -0.43
C MET A 117 -15.06 0.48 1.09
N SER A 118 -15.17 -0.74 1.62
CA SER A 118 -15.34 -1.01 3.05
C SER A 118 -14.19 -0.47 3.92
N ILE A 119 -12.94 -0.71 3.51
CA ILE A 119 -11.77 -0.31 4.29
C ILE A 119 -11.54 1.20 4.23
N ASN A 120 -11.80 1.81 3.09
CA ASN A 120 -11.68 3.24 2.91
C ASN A 120 -12.82 3.99 3.60
N ALA A 121 -14.03 3.43 3.64
CA ALA A 121 -15.12 3.96 4.46
C ALA A 121 -14.75 3.93 5.96
N LEU A 122 -14.18 2.81 6.44
CA LEU A 122 -13.67 2.72 7.81
C LEU A 122 -12.56 3.74 8.07
N GLY A 123 -11.64 3.94 7.12
CA GLY A 123 -10.58 4.94 7.21
C GLY A 123 -11.09 6.37 7.28
N ALA A 124 -12.11 6.70 6.49
CA ALA A 124 -12.77 8.01 6.54
C ALA A 124 -13.46 8.26 7.89
N VAL A 125 -14.20 7.28 8.41
CA VAL A 125 -14.85 7.35 9.73
C VAL A 125 -13.82 7.48 10.86
N THR A 126 -12.74 6.69 10.79
CA THR A 126 -11.66 6.72 11.78
C THR A 126 -10.94 8.08 11.77
N SER A 127 -10.68 8.63 10.58
CA SER A 127 -10.06 9.94 10.40
C SER A 127 -10.96 11.07 10.92
N LEU A 128 -12.27 10.98 10.71
CA LEU A 128 -13.25 11.89 11.30
C LEU A 128 -13.24 11.81 12.83
N GLY A 129 -13.23 10.60 13.39
CA GLY A 129 -13.15 10.38 14.83
C GLY A 129 -11.90 11.01 15.46
N PHE A 130 -10.74 10.78 14.85
CA PHE A 130 -9.50 11.45 15.24
C PHE A 130 -9.60 12.97 15.11
N SER A 131 -10.19 13.48 14.02
CA SER A 131 -10.35 14.93 13.82
C SER A 131 -11.22 15.58 14.89
N VAL A 132 -12.31 14.92 15.32
CA VAL A 132 -13.17 15.40 16.42
C VAL A 132 -12.40 15.42 17.74
N VAL A 133 -11.61 14.38 18.01
CA VAL A 133 -10.73 14.33 19.17
C VAL A 133 -9.76 15.51 19.12
N PHE A 134 -8.97 15.66 18.05
CA PHE A 134 -8.04 16.78 17.90
C PHE A 134 -8.70 18.13 18.07
N TYR A 135 -9.87 18.32 17.44
CA TYR A 135 -10.63 19.55 17.55
C TYR A 135 -10.90 19.85 19.02
N ARG A 136 -11.38 18.90 19.81
CA ARG A 136 -11.78 19.14 21.21
C ARG A 136 -10.66 19.69 22.10
N TRP A 137 -9.42 19.28 21.89
CA TRP A 137 -8.26 19.71 22.70
C TRP A 137 -7.36 20.74 22.02
N SER A 138 -7.69 21.21 20.82
CA SER A 138 -6.91 22.24 20.13
C SER A 138 -7.23 23.65 20.65
N SER A 139 -6.21 24.49 20.73
CA SER A 139 -6.31 25.92 20.99
C SER A 139 -6.48 26.75 19.71
N ASP A 140 -5.90 26.31 18.58
CA ASP A 140 -5.99 27.01 17.29
C ASP A 140 -7.24 26.60 16.49
N ARG A 141 -8.39 27.13 16.91
CA ARG A 141 -9.69 26.84 16.29
C ARG A 141 -9.83 27.47 14.90
N ALA A 142 -9.23 28.64 14.68
CA ALA A 142 -9.36 29.37 13.43
C ALA A 142 -8.71 28.60 12.27
N SER A 143 -7.51 28.07 12.47
CA SER A 143 -6.84 27.22 11.47
C SER A 143 -7.63 25.93 11.22
N LEU A 144 -8.12 25.30 12.28
CA LEU A 144 -8.94 24.09 12.17
C LEU A 144 -10.26 24.31 11.42
N HIS A 145 -10.93 25.44 11.61
CA HIS A 145 -12.14 25.77 10.87
C HIS A 145 -11.84 25.97 9.38
N LYS A 146 -10.72 26.64 9.03
CA LYS A 146 -10.31 26.79 7.63
C LYS A 146 -10.01 25.44 6.97
N THR A 147 -9.20 24.59 7.60
CA THR A 147 -8.87 23.27 7.05
C THR A 147 -10.09 22.34 7.04
N GLY A 148 -10.91 22.38 8.10
CA GLY A 148 -12.15 21.61 8.18
C GLY A 148 -13.17 22.03 7.13
N ALA A 149 -13.31 23.34 6.85
CA ALA A 149 -14.17 23.83 5.78
C ALA A 149 -13.69 23.37 4.39
N ALA A 150 -12.37 23.35 4.15
CA ALA A 150 -11.82 22.82 2.90
C ALA A 150 -12.12 21.32 2.72
N VAL A 151 -11.97 20.52 3.78
CA VAL A 151 -12.32 19.09 3.77
C VAL A 151 -13.82 18.88 3.57
N ALA A 152 -14.67 19.64 4.27
CA ALA A 152 -16.11 19.55 4.14
C ALA A 152 -16.57 19.95 2.73
N LEU A 153 -15.98 20.99 2.15
CA LEU A 153 -16.23 21.40 0.76
C LEU A 153 -15.84 20.28 -0.21
N TRP A 154 -14.68 19.65 -0.03
CA TRP A 154 -14.28 18.52 -0.86
C TRP A 154 -15.26 17.34 -0.78
N VAL A 155 -15.65 16.96 0.43
CA VAL A 155 -16.64 15.90 0.68
C VAL A 155 -17.96 16.23 -0.01
N ALA A 156 -18.45 17.46 0.14
CA ALA A 156 -19.68 17.92 -0.47
C ALA A 156 -19.60 17.95 -2.00
N LEU A 157 -18.48 18.36 -2.59
CA LEU A 157 -18.29 18.38 -4.04
C LEU A 157 -18.33 16.98 -4.66
N VAL A 158 -17.63 16.02 -4.05
CA VAL A 158 -17.62 14.63 -4.53
C VAL A 158 -19.01 13.99 -4.31
N LEU A 159 -19.67 14.25 -3.17
CA LEU A 159 -21.02 13.76 -2.94
C LEU A 159 -22.00 14.34 -3.96
N LEU A 160 -21.94 15.65 -4.21
CA LEU A 160 -22.78 16.33 -5.18
C LEU A 160 -22.56 15.75 -6.57
N PHE A 161 -21.32 15.52 -6.98
CA PHE A 161 -21.00 14.86 -8.26
C PHE A 161 -21.69 13.50 -8.37
N VAL A 162 -21.56 12.63 -7.37
CA VAL A 162 -22.21 11.31 -7.35
C VAL A 162 -23.73 11.44 -7.41
N VAL A 163 -24.33 12.33 -6.62
CA VAL A 163 -25.78 12.55 -6.59
C VAL A 163 -26.28 13.01 -7.96
N LEU A 164 -25.64 14.01 -8.58
CA LEU A 164 -26.02 14.56 -9.88
C LEU A 164 -25.90 13.51 -11.01
N CYS A 165 -24.91 12.63 -10.93
CA CYS A 165 -24.77 11.51 -11.86
C CYS A 165 -25.83 10.43 -11.63
N ARG A 166 -26.25 10.17 -10.39
CA ARG A 166 -27.25 9.14 -10.06
C ARG A 166 -28.69 9.58 -10.26
N THR A 167 -28.96 10.88 -10.26
CA THR A 167 -30.28 11.45 -10.56
C THR A 167 -30.45 11.81 -12.03
N ASP A 168 -29.54 11.36 -12.89
CA ASP A 168 -29.51 11.62 -14.34
C ASP A 168 -29.50 13.10 -14.75
N VAL A 169 -29.21 14.00 -13.80
CA VAL A 169 -29.03 15.44 -14.08
C VAL A 169 -27.78 15.67 -14.92
N ILE A 170 -26.72 14.91 -14.64
CA ILE A 170 -25.55 14.77 -15.49
C ILE A 170 -25.59 13.37 -16.11
N SER A 171 -26.03 13.29 -17.37
CA SER A 171 -26.07 12.02 -18.12
C SER A 171 -24.66 11.60 -18.53
N LEU A 172 -23.93 10.98 -17.60
CA LEU A 172 -22.60 10.45 -17.82
C LEU A 172 -22.63 8.93 -17.72
N ALA A 173 -21.99 8.22 -18.66
CA ALA A 173 -21.90 6.77 -18.58
C ALA A 173 -21.14 6.34 -17.30
N ALA A 174 -21.54 5.21 -16.71
CA ALA A 174 -20.99 4.74 -15.43
C ALA A 174 -19.47 4.54 -15.49
N ASP A 175 -18.93 4.06 -16.62
CA ASP A 175 -17.50 3.87 -16.82
C ASP A 175 -16.73 5.21 -16.80
N VAL A 176 -17.34 6.29 -17.30
CA VAL A 176 -16.71 7.61 -17.28
C VAL A 176 -16.77 8.21 -15.88
N GLN A 177 -17.85 7.99 -15.13
CA GLN A 177 -17.96 8.40 -13.73
C GLN A 177 -16.86 7.76 -12.88
N GLU A 178 -16.67 6.45 -13.04
CA GLU A 178 -15.64 5.67 -12.36
C GLU A 178 -14.23 6.21 -12.68
N LYS A 179 -13.92 6.43 -13.97
CA LYS A 179 -12.62 6.97 -14.40
C LYS A 179 -12.34 8.35 -13.83
N VAL A 180 -13.33 9.26 -13.84
CA VAL A 180 -13.17 10.62 -13.30
C VAL A 180 -12.80 10.57 -11.82
N VAL A 181 -13.53 9.79 -11.02
CA VAL A 181 -13.23 9.65 -9.58
C VAL A 181 -11.91 8.90 -9.36
N GLY A 182 -11.61 7.89 -10.18
CA GLY A 182 -10.35 7.15 -10.13
C GLY A 182 -9.13 8.04 -10.34
N TYR A 183 -9.13 8.90 -11.37
CA TYR A 183 -8.04 9.85 -11.60
C TYR A 183 -7.85 10.83 -10.44
N VAL A 184 -8.95 11.32 -9.86
CA VAL A 184 -8.91 12.20 -8.70
C VAL A 184 -8.35 11.47 -7.47
N ALA A 185 -8.78 10.23 -7.23
CA ALA A 185 -8.30 9.39 -6.14
C ALA A 185 -6.77 9.15 -6.25
N VAL A 186 -6.30 8.78 -7.44
CA VAL A 186 -4.88 8.59 -7.73
C VAL A 186 -4.09 9.88 -7.49
N ALA A 187 -4.57 11.03 -7.98
CA ALA A 187 -3.89 12.31 -7.80
C ALA A 187 -3.74 12.68 -6.31
N ILE A 188 -4.80 12.51 -5.52
CA ILE A 188 -4.74 12.74 -4.06
C ILE A 188 -3.74 11.79 -3.41
N ASN A 189 -3.74 10.51 -3.81
CA ASN A 189 -2.83 9.52 -3.26
C ASN A 189 -1.36 9.84 -3.57
N VAL A 190 -1.07 10.31 -4.77
CA VAL A 190 0.28 10.78 -5.16
C VAL A 190 0.69 12.00 -4.32
N CYS A 191 -0.21 12.96 -4.09
CA CYS A 191 0.07 14.11 -3.22
C CYS A 191 0.38 13.69 -1.77
N LEU A 192 -0.27 12.64 -1.26
CA LEU A 192 0.02 12.08 0.07
C LEU A 192 1.46 11.55 0.19
N TYR A 193 2.04 11.06 -0.91
CA TYR A 193 3.43 10.63 -0.93
C TYR A 193 4.46 11.77 -0.85
N ALA A 194 4.05 13.04 -0.97
CA ALA A 194 4.94 14.17 -0.76
C ALA A 194 5.53 14.18 0.67
N SER A 195 4.74 13.81 1.69
CA SER A 195 5.20 13.76 3.08
C SER A 195 6.34 12.74 3.30
N PRO A 196 6.21 11.45 2.92
CA PRO A 196 7.31 10.51 3.05
C PRO A 196 8.53 10.90 2.22
N LEU A 197 8.35 11.47 1.03
CA LEU A 197 9.46 11.94 0.20
C LEU A 197 10.26 13.07 0.86
N GLN A 198 9.55 13.99 1.53
CA GLN A 198 10.18 15.05 2.33
C GLN A 198 10.99 14.45 3.49
N THR A 199 10.44 13.46 4.20
CA THR A 199 11.15 12.76 5.28
C THR A 199 12.40 12.04 4.76
N MET A 200 12.33 11.37 3.61
CA MET A 200 13.48 10.73 2.98
C MET A 200 14.59 11.74 2.64
N THR A 201 14.21 12.89 2.10
CA THR A 201 15.14 13.99 1.81
C THR A 201 15.81 14.50 3.07
N LEU A 202 15.07 14.61 4.17
CA LEU A 202 15.61 14.99 5.48
C LEU A 202 16.63 13.96 5.97
N VAL A 203 16.30 12.67 5.95
CA VAL A 203 17.19 11.58 6.38
C VAL A 203 18.49 11.57 5.57
N LEU A 204 18.42 11.81 4.25
CA LEU A 204 19.59 11.90 3.40
C LEU A 204 20.50 13.09 3.76
N ARG A 205 19.91 14.21 4.19
CA ARG A 205 20.63 15.41 4.63
C ARG A 205 21.22 15.26 6.03
N THR A 206 20.44 14.74 6.98
CA THR A 206 20.85 14.59 8.39
C THR A 206 21.65 13.33 8.65
N LYS A 207 21.74 12.41 7.67
CA LYS A 207 22.43 11.11 7.78
C LYS A 207 21.94 10.26 8.96
N SER A 208 20.76 10.56 9.49
CA SER A 208 20.19 9.89 10.67
C SER A 208 18.79 9.37 10.37
N ALA A 209 18.55 8.10 10.68
CA ALA A 209 17.25 7.44 10.56
C ALA A 209 16.37 7.60 11.81
N ALA A 210 16.71 8.50 12.75
CA ALA A 210 15.97 8.69 14.00
C ALA A 210 14.48 9.03 13.79
N SER A 211 14.14 9.63 12.65
CA SER A 211 12.78 10.01 12.26
C SER A 211 11.98 8.93 11.51
N LEU A 212 12.59 7.77 11.19
CA LEU A 212 11.92 6.67 10.48
C LEU A 212 11.74 5.43 11.37
N PRO A 213 10.53 5.16 11.88
CA PRO A 213 10.24 3.91 12.55
C PRO A 213 10.29 2.75 11.53
N ALA A 214 11.38 1.97 11.56
CA ALA A 214 11.63 0.86 10.63
C ALA A 214 10.44 -0.10 10.47
N THR A 215 9.76 -0.39 11.59
CA THR A 215 8.57 -1.24 11.63
C THR A 215 7.44 -0.71 10.77
N MET A 216 7.17 0.60 10.82
CA MET A 216 6.10 1.22 10.03
C MET A 216 6.41 1.21 8.53
N CYS A 217 7.67 1.41 8.15
CA CYS A 217 8.09 1.28 6.75
C CYS A 217 7.90 -0.16 6.23
N CYS A 218 8.19 -1.17 7.06
CA CYS A 218 7.99 -2.57 6.68
C CYS A 218 6.49 -2.90 6.54
N VAL A 219 5.65 -2.46 7.48
CA VAL A 219 4.19 -2.68 7.40
C VAL A 219 3.60 -1.97 6.17
N ASN A 220 4.03 -0.75 5.87
CA ASN A 220 3.62 -0.03 4.66
C ASN A 220 4.06 -0.74 3.38
N LEU A 221 5.27 -1.31 3.35
CA LEU A 221 5.76 -2.08 2.21
C LEU A 221 4.91 -3.34 1.97
N VAL A 222 4.62 -4.10 3.02
CA VAL A 222 3.76 -5.30 2.92
C VAL A 222 2.35 -4.91 2.48
N ASN A 223 1.77 -3.89 3.11
CA ASN A 223 0.44 -3.39 2.76
C ASN A 223 0.38 -2.93 1.29
N GLY A 224 1.33 -2.10 0.86
CA GLY A 224 1.40 -1.63 -0.53
C GLY A 224 1.57 -2.78 -1.53
N SER A 225 2.37 -3.79 -1.18
CA SER A 225 2.57 -4.98 -2.04
C SER A 225 1.30 -5.80 -2.17
N LEU A 226 0.51 -5.93 -1.10
CA LEU A 226 -0.80 -6.58 -1.14
C LEU A 226 -1.79 -5.82 -2.01
N TRP A 227 -1.80 -4.48 -1.95
CA TRP A 227 -2.65 -3.66 -2.82
C TRP A 227 -2.20 -3.65 -4.30
N VAL A 228 -0.90 -3.76 -4.57
CA VAL A 228 -0.38 -3.99 -5.93
C VAL A 228 -0.85 -5.35 -6.45
N LEU A 229 -0.72 -6.40 -5.65
CA LEU A 229 -1.19 -7.73 -6.03
C LEU A 229 -2.70 -7.76 -6.24
N TYR A 230 -3.46 -7.07 -5.39
CA TYR A 230 -4.90 -6.85 -5.59
C TYR A 230 -5.16 -6.20 -6.96
N GLY A 231 -4.50 -5.07 -7.27
CA GLY A 231 -4.71 -4.36 -8.53
C GLY A 231 -4.38 -5.22 -9.77
N ILE A 232 -3.41 -6.13 -9.67
CA ILE A 232 -3.10 -7.09 -10.75
C ILE A 232 -4.20 -8.16 -10.87
N LEU A 233 -4.65 -8.73 -9.74
CA LEU A 233 -5.65 -9.82 -9.73
C LEU A 233 -7.06 -9.33 -10.08
N ALA A 234 -7.40 -8.10 -9.69
CA ALA A 234 -8.68 -7.45 -9.97
C ALA A 234 -8.68 -6.64 -11.28
N ASP A 235 -7.55 -6.61 -12.00
CA ASP A 235 -7.35 -5.80 -13.22
C ASP A 235 -7.69 -4.30 -13.04
N ASP A 236 -7.40 -3.77 -11.86
CA ASP A 236 -7.71 -2.38 -11.47
C ASP A 236 -6.43 -1.53 -11.52
N MET A 237 -6.26 -0.82 -12.64
CA MET A 237 -5.12 0.08 -12.87
C MET A 237 -5.12 1.31 -11.96
N PHE A 238 -6.29 1.76 -11.51
CA PHE A 238 -6.40 2.91 -10.60
C PHE A 238 -5.86 2.55 -9.22
N VAL A 239 -6.15 1.34 -8.73
CA VAL A 239 -5.58 0.86 -7.46
C VAL A 239 -4.11 0.46 -7.64
N LEU A 240 -3.75 -0.20 -8.75
CA LEU A 240 -2.38 -0.66 -8.98
C LEU A 240 -1.37 0.49 -9.01
N SER A 241 -1.62 1.53 -9.81
CA SER A 241 -0.65 2.57 -10.12
C SER A 241 -0.11 3.35 -8.91
N PRO A 242 -0.94 3.93 -8.01
CA PRO A 242 -0.45 4.63 -6.84
C PRO A 242 0.15 3.68 -5.81
N ASN A 243 -0.32 2.43 -5.71
CA ASN A 243 0.25 1.46 -4.76
C ASN A 243 1.63 0.97 -5.22
N ALA A 244 1.84 0.79 -6.53
CA ALA A 244 3.16 0.47 -7.08
C ALA A 244 4.18 1.58 -6.79
N LEU A 245 3.77 2.84 -6.95
CA LEU A 245 4.59 4.00 -6.54
C LEU A 245 4.87 3.98 -5.03
N GLY A 246 3.86 3.69 -4.20
CA GLY A 246 3.99 3.59 -2.75
C GLY A 246 4.96 2.48 -2.32
N VAL A 247 4.93 1.32 -2.99
CA VAL A 247 5.87 0.22 -2.79
C VAL A 247 7.29 0.66 -3.14
N ALA A 248 7.50 1.29 -4.29
CA ALA A 248 8.80 1.80 -4.69
C ALA A 248 9.37 2.78 -3.64
N LEU A 249 8.55 3.73 -3.17
CA LEU A 249 8.94 4.65 -2.10
C LEU A 249 9.25 3.93 -0.78
N SER A 250 8.45 2.93 -0.41
CA SER A 250 8.63 2.15 0.82
C SER A 250 9.91 1.31 0.79
N VAL A 251 10.27 0.73 -0.37
CA VAL A 251 11.56 0.03 -0.55
C VAL A 251 12.72 0.98 -0.29
N VAL A 252 12.67 2.20 -0.84
CA VAL A 252 13.72 3.20 -0.60
C VAL A 252 13.76 3.60 0.88
N GLN A 253 12.61 3.80 1.54
CA GLN A 253 12.56 4.09 2.98
C GLN A 253 13.21 2.99 3.82
N VAL A 254 12.90 1.72 3.55
CA VAL A 254 13.50 0.58 4.26
C VAL A 254 15.00 0.54 4.02
N ALA A 255 15.46 0.74 2.79
CA ALA A 255 16.89 0.78 2.46
C ALA A 255 17.63 1.92 3.19
N LEU A 256 17.06 3.13 3.22
CA LEU A 256 17.60 4.27 3.96
C LEU A 256 17.64 4.00 5.47
N CYS A 257 16.58 3.39 6.00
CA CYS A 257 16.51 3.01 7.41
C CYS A 257 17.65 2.03 7.77
N VAL A 258 17.86 0.97 6.98
CA VAL A 258 18.94 0.00 7.23
C VAL A 258 20.32 0.66 7.18
N LYS A 259 20.56 1.53 6.19
CA LYS A 259 21.85 2.20 6.00
C LYS A 259 22.19 3.19 7.12
N PHE A 260 21.26 4.10 7.43
CA PHE A 260 21.53 5.19 8.40
C PHE A 260 21.30 4.78 9.86
N ARG A 261 20.62 3.66 10.12
CA ARG A 261 20.53 3.08 11.47
C ARG A 261 21.87 2.48 11.94
N HIS A 262 22.78 2.17 11.01
CA HIS A 262 24.14 1.75 11.34
C HIS A 262 25.09 2.94 11.59
N SER A 263 24.98 4.03 10.82
CA SER A 263 25.80 5.24 11.03
C SER A 263 25.63 5.85 12.41
N GLY A 264 24.41 5.92 12.94
CA GLY A 264 24.17 6.45 14.29
C GLY A 264 24.75 5.59 15.43
N ARG A 265 25.07 4.31 15.17
CA ARG A 265 25.79 3.46 16.14
C ARG A 265 27.30 3.64 16.07
N VAL A 266 27.83 3.98 14.88
CA VAL A 266 29.26 4.22 14.68
C VAL A 266 29.64 5.60 15.23
N GLU A 267 28.86 6.65 14.95
CA GLU A 267 29.11 8.00 15.53
C GLU A 267 28.96 8.01 17.06
N ALA A 268 27.94 7.34 17.61
CA ALA A 268 27.79 7.21 19.07
C ALA A 268 28.90 6.37 19.73
N GLN A 269 29.66 5.60 18.95
CA GLN A 269 30.79 4.81 19.45
C GLN A 269 32.10 5.58 19.30
N ASP A 270 32.27 6.40 18.25
CA ASP A 270 33.44 7.26 18.06
C ASP A 270 33.45 8.45 19.05
N ASP A 271 32.29 9.05 19.36
CA ASP A 271 32.18 10.12 20.37
C ASP A 271 32.51 9.64 21.80
N VAL A 272 32.28 8.35 22.09
CA VAL A 272 32.55 7.75 23.41
C VAL A 272 34.01 7.28 23.54
N VAL A 273 34.71 7.03 22.43
CA VAL A 273 36.11 6.58 22.44
C VAL A 273 37.09 7.76 22.50
N ASP A 274 36.74 8.95 22.02
CA ASP A 274 37.64 10.11 22.02
C ASP A 274 37.63 10.93 23.34
N THR A 275 36.67 10.69 24.24
CA THR A 275 36.55 11.43 25.53
C THR A 275 37.36 10.79 26.68
N LYS A 276 38.33 9.92 26.39
CA LYS A 276 39.00 9.13 27.45
C LYS A 276 40.52 9.04 27.31
N CYS A 277 41.22 10.14 27.06
CA CYS A 277 42.65 10.26 27.37
C CYS A 277 43.14 11.71 27.31
N GLU A 278 42.84 12.54 28.31
CA GLU A 278 43.75 13.61 28.75
C GLU A 278 43.27 14.19 30.10
N ALA A 279 43.52 13.44 31.17
CA ALA A 279 43.56 14.01 32.51
C ALA A 279 45.01 14.42 32.79
N LEU A 280 45.41 15.60 32.29
CA LEU A 280 46.67 16.22 32.67
C LEU A 280 46.48 16.83 34.07
N ILE A 281 47.08 16.17 35.06
CA ILE A 281 47.10 16.60 36.46
C ILE A 281 47.96 17.86 36.57
N LEU A 282 47.38 18.99 36.98
CA LEU A 282 48.10 20.14 37.51
C LEU A 282 47.51 20.52 38.88
N SER A 283 48.39 20.55 39.89
CA SER A 283 48.13 20.84 41.31
C SER A 283 47.63 22.27 41.55
N PRO A 284 46.99 22.55 42.71
CA PRO A 284 46.30 23.81 42.96
C PRO A 284 47.26 24.94 43.33
N VAL A 285 46.98 26.16 42.85
CA VAL A 285 47.55 27.39 43.40
C VAL A 285 46.40 28.34 43.73
N ASP A 286 46.51 28.92 44.92
CA ASP A 286 45.47 29.60 45.66
C ASP A 286 44.89 30.86 44.99
N GLY A 287 43.56 30.98 45.10
CA GLY A 287 42.86 32.22 45.43
C GLY A 287 42.78 33.33 44.39
N VAL A 288 41.78 33.28 43.50
CA VAL A 288 40.96 34.44 43.09
C VAL A 288 39.59 33.93 42.63
N ALA A 289 38.51 34.52 43.15
CA ALA A 289 37.13 34.17 42.82
C ALA A 289 36.72 34.68 41.43
N LEU A 290 36.17 33.80 40.59
CA LEU A 290 35.38 34.16 39.42
C LEU A 290 34.04 33.41 39.51
N ASP A 291 32.96 34.17 39.64
CA ASP A 291 31.58 33.71 39.61
C ASP A 291 31.25 33.10 38.24
N VAL A 292 31.28 31.78 38.16
CA VAL A 292 30.72 31.02 37.03
C VAL A 292 29.36 30.49 37.46
N VAL A 293 28.33 31.08 36.86
CA VAL A 293 26.93 30.69 36.96
C VAL A 293 26.79 29.18 36.72
N LYS A 294 26.38 28.44 37.77
CA LYS A 294 26.06 27.01 37.69
C LYS A 294 24.79 26.80 36.87
N SER A 295 24.90 26.15 35.72
CA SER A 295 23.76 25.53 35.04
C SER A 295 23.32 24.28 35.82
N PRO A 296 22.01 24.00 35.98
CA PRO A 296 21.54 22.88 36.81
C PRO A 296 21.89 21.53 36.16
N VAL A 297 22.87 20.87 36.73
CA VAL A 297 23.25 19.48 36.41
C VAL A 297 22.23 18.53 37.04
N TYR A 298 21.71 17.63 36.21
CA TYR A 298 20.80 16.54 36.57
C TYR A 298 21.51 15.52 37.47
N GLU A 299 21.13 15.42 38.74
CA GLU A 299 21.58 14.34 39.65
C GLU A 299 20.66 13.12 39.52
N PRO A 300 21.17 11.95 39.09
CA PRO A 300 20.41 10.72 39.14
C PRO A 300 20.34 10.18 40.58
N VAL A 301 19.16 10.26 41.19
CA VAL A 301 18.86 9.66 42.50
C VAL A 301 18.89 8.13 42.38
N ARG A 302 19.76 7.48 43.16
CA ARG A 302 19.77 6.01 43.28
C ARG A 302 18.63 5.57 44.21
N SER A 303 17.85 4.59 43.75
CA SER A 303 16.83 3.89 44.53
C SER A 303 17.44 3.21 45.75
N PRO A 304 16.80 3.26 46.95
CA PRO A 304 17.20 2.43 48.09
C PRO A 304 16.96 0.96 47.79
N VAL A 305 17.85 0.12 48.36
CA VAL A 305 17.83 -1.35 48.34
C VAL A 305 16.73 -1.87 49.26
#